data_AF-A0A160PQQ0-F1
#
_entry.id   AF-A0A160PQQ0-F1
#
_cell.length_a   1.000
_cell.length_b   1.000
_cell.length_c   1.000
_cell.angle_alpha   90.00
_cell.angle_beta   90.00
_cell.angle_gamma   90.00
#
_symmetry.space_group_name_H-M   'P 1'
#
loop_
_entity.id
_entity.type
_entity.pdbx_description
1 polymer ?
#
loop_
_entity_poly.entity_id
_entity_poly.type
_entity_poly.pdbx_seq_one_letter_code
_entity_poly.pdbx_strand_id
1 'polypeptide(L)'
;MKNIHDEISRIERSHDYLWSVREDLHARFDGKLKAHFVDSVLDSIAEGYEGRINRFRKIFIEKRAVEQLRTVAASRPSHLLAA
;
A
#
# COMPACT_ATOMS: atom_id res chain seq x y z
N MET A 1 -7.58 0.05 29.54
CA MET A 1 -8.40 -0.72 28.58
C MET A 1 -7.65 -0.70 27.25
N LYS A 2 -6.91 -1.76 26.93
CA LYS A 2 -6.10 -1.84 25.71
C LYS A 2 -6.99 -2.25 24.53
N ASN A 3 -7.48 -1.22 23.84
CA ASN A 3 -7.88 -1.14 22.43
C ASN A 3 -8.37 -2.41 21.74
N ILE A 4 -9.68 -2.68 21.88
CA ILE A 4 -10.46 -3.52 20.94
C ILE A 4 -10.26 -3.03 19.49
N HIS A 5 -9.98 -1.73 19.28
CA HIS A 5 -9.64 -1.16 17.97
C HIS A 5 -8.34 -1.72 17.36
N ASP A 6 -7.30 -1.97 18.17
CA ASP A 6 -6.05 -2.58 17.67
C ASP A 6 -6.27 -4.04 17.28
N GLU A 7 -7.16 -4.73 17.98
CA GLU A 7 -7.52 -6.12 17.73
C GLU A 7 -8.40 -6.26 16.48
N ILE A 8 -9.37 -5.36 16.27
CA ILE A 8 -10.17 -5.27 15.03
C ILE A 8 -9.26 -4.94 13.84
N SER A 9 -8.35 -3.96 13.98
CA SER A 9 -7.38 -3.62 12.93
C SER A 9 -6.41 -4.77 12.60
N ARG A 10 -6.14 -5.66 13.56
CA ARG A 10 -5.32 -6.86 13.38
C ARG A 10 -6.10 -8.00 12.71
N ILE A 11 -7.39 -8.15 13.00
CA ILE A 11 -8.27 -9.16 12.40
C ILE A 11 -8.63 -8.77 10.94
N GLU A 12 -8.87 -7.50 10.64
CA GLU A 12 -9.04 -7.03 9.26
C GLU A 12 -7.75 -7.18 8.42
N ARG A 13 -6.58 -6.95 9.03
CA ARG A 13 -5.28 -7.26 8.39
C ARG A 13 -5.07 -8.74 8.09
N SER A 14 -5.75 -9.66 8.79
CA SER A 14 -5.65 -11.10 8.52
C SER A 14 -6.32 -11.53 7.20
N HIS A 15 -7.16 -10.68 6.59
CA HIS A 15 -7.75 -10.90 5.27
C HIS A 15 -7.22 -9.94 4.19
N ASP A 16 -6.20 -9.14 4.49
CA ASP A 16 -5.54 -8.31 3.49
C ASP A 16 -4.73 -9.21 2.54
N TYR A 17 -5.35 -9.65 1.44
CA TYR A 17 -4.68 -10.45 0.41
C TYR A 17 -3.49 -9.71 -0.24
N LEU A 18 -3.41 -8.39 -0.05
CA LEU A 18 -2.31 -7.53 -0.45
C LEU A 18 -1.30 -7.27 0.66
N TRP A 19 -1.44 -7.86 1.86
CA TRP A 19 -0.53 -7.64 2.98
C TRP A 19 0.96 -7.80 2.59
N SER A 20 1.30 -8.86 1.85
CA SER A 20 2.69 -9.06 1.41
C SER A 20 3.18 -7.98 0.44
N VAL A 21 2.28 -7.40 -0.36
CA VAL A 21 2.60 -6.28 -1.26
C VAL A 21 2.77 -5.00 -0.45
N ARG A 22 1.90 -4.79 0.54
CA ARG A 22 1.97 -3.64 1.46
C ARG A 22 3.30 -3.61 2.20
N GLU A 23 3.71 -4.72 2.82
CA GLU A 23 5.00 -4.83 3.52
C GLU A 23 6.20 -4.59 2.59
N ASP A 24 6.18 -5.17 1.38
CA ASP A 24 7.23 -4.97 0.40
C ASP A 24 7.32 -3.50 -0.06
N LEU A 25 6.18 -2.83 -0.29
CA LEU A 25 6.16 -1.41 -0.63
C LEU A 25 6.69 -0.54 0.51
N HIS A 26 6.29 -0.80 1.75
CA HIS A 26 6.83 -0.09 2.92
C HIS A 26 8.34 -0.28 3.00
N ALA A 27 8.85 -1.51 2.86
CA ALA A 27 10.29 -1.76 2.87
C ALA A 27 11.05 -1.05 1.73
N ARG A 28 10.46 -0.97 0.52
CA ARG A 28 11.09 -0.31 -0.66
C ARG A 28 11.13 1.21 -0.57
N PHE A 29 10.10 1.80 0.06
CA PHE A 29 9.91 3.25 0.15
C PHE A 29 10.13 3.81 1.56
N ASP A 30 10.60 2.99 2.49
CA ASP A 30 10.97 3.40 3.84
C ASP A 30 11.96 4.56 3.80
N GLY A 31 11.72 5.56 4.65
CA GLY A 31 12.47 6.81 4.68
C GLY A 31 12.39 7.70 3.43
N LYS A 32 11.65 7.31 2.38
CA LYS A 32 11.45 8.11 1.15
C LYS A 32 10.06 8.72 1.07
N LEU A 33 9.04 7.92 1.40
CA LEU A 33 7.64 8.32 1.37
C LEU A 33 6.98 8.00 2.71
N LYS A 34 5.96 8.78 3.09
CA LYS A 34 5.18 8.49 4.29
C LYS A 34 4.40 7.19 4.13
N ALA A 35 4.38 6.35 5.18
CA ALA A 35 3.68 5.06 5.18
C ALA A 35 2.21 5.18 4.75
N HIS A 36 1.46 6.12 5.32
CA HIS A 36 0.05 6.32 4.96
C HIS A 36 -0.15 6.68 3.47
N PHE A 37 0.82 7.32 2.82
CA PHE A 37 0.75 7.61 1.40
C PHE A 37 0.97 6.35 0.57
N VAL A 38 1.93 5.51 0.97
CA VAL A 38 2.14 4.18 0.35
C VAL A 38 0.86 3.34 0.44
N ASP A 39 0.23 3.30 1.61
CA ASP A 39 -1.03 2.60 1.83
C ASP A 39 -2.15 3.15 0.94
N SER A 40 -2.34 4.48 0.92
CA SER A 40 -3.37 5.13 0.10
C SER A 40 -3.23 4.82 -1.39
N VAL A 41 -2.00 4.77 -1.91
CA VAL A 41 -1.73 4.42 -3.31
C VAL A 41 -2.06 2.95 -3.58
N LEU A 42 -1.68 2.05 -2.68
CA LEU A 42 -1.98 0.63 -2.82
C LEU A 42 -3.49 0.37 -2.82
N ASP A 43 -4.22 1.01 -1.91
CA ASP A 43 -5.68 0.86 -1.77
C ASP A 43 -6.41 1.41 -3.00
N SER A 44 -6.07 2.62 -3.45
CA SER A 44 -6.65 3.23 -4.65
C SER A 44 -6.42 2.39 -5.91
N ILE A 45 -5.25 1.77 -6.03
CA ILE A 45 -4.98 0.86 -7.15
C ILE A 45 -5.81 -0.41 -7.00
N ALA A 46 -5.87 -1.00 -5.80
CA ALA A 46 -6.60 -2.23 -5.54
C ALA A 46 -8.09 -2.12 -5.87
N GLU A 47 -8.71 -0.98 -5.55
CA GLU A 47 -10.09 -0.61 -5.91
C GLU A 47 -10.31 -0.68 -7.43
N GLY A 48 -9.36 -0.16 -8.23
CA GLY A 48 -9.43 -0.21 -9.70
C GLY A 48 -9.39 -1.62 -10.31
N TYR A 49 -9.06 -2.63 -9.50
CA TYR A 49 -9.08 -4.05 -9.90
C TYR A 49 -10.23 -4.85 -9.26
N GLU A 50 -11.11 -4.23 -8.48
CA GLU A 50 -12.31 -4.91 -7.96
C GLU A 50 -13.20 -5.42 -9.11
N GLY A 51 -13.76 -6.61 -8.93
CA GLY A 51 -14.60 -7.28 -9.93
C GLY A 51 -13.85 -7.97 -11.09
N ARG A 52 -12.53 -7.82 -11.21
CA ARG A 52 -11.73 -8.54 -12.23
C ARG A 52 -11.14 -9.82 -11.65
N ILE A 53 -11.75 -10.97 -11.97
CA ILE A 53 -11.19 -12.29 -11.62
C ILE A 53 -10.00 -12.56 -12.54
N ASN A 54 -8.79 -12.27 -12.06
CA ASN A 54 -7.54 -12.62 -12.73
C ASN A 54 -6.55 -13.19 -11.70
N ARG A 55 -6.00 -14.37 -11.99
CA ARG A 55 -4.97 -15.04 -11.15
C ARG A 55 -3.73 -14.19 -10.90
N PHE A 56 -3.49 -13.20 -11.75
CA PHE A 56 -2.35 -12.28 -11.67
C PHE A 56 -2.71 -10.90 -11.10
N ARG A 57 -3.93 -10.70 -10.59
CA ARG A 57 -4.39 -9.40 -10.06
C ARG A 57 -3.38 -8.79 -9.08
N LYS A 58 -2.88 -9.60 -8.15
CA LYS A 58 -1.88 -9.18 -7.16
C LYS A 58 -0.59 -8.61 -7.79
N ILE A 59 -0.09 -9.27 -8.84
CA ILE A 59 1.13 -8.85 -9.56
C ILE A 59 0.88 -7.51 -10.29
N PHE A 60 -0.28 -7.35 -10.92
CA PHE A 60 -0.62 -6.10 -11.60
C PHE A 60 -0.78 -4.94 -10.62
N ILE A 61 -1.41 -5.18 -9.48
CA ILE A 61 -1.54 -4.20 -8.39
C ILE A 61 -0.16 -3.78 -7.89
N GLU A 62 0.71 -4.75 -7.55
CA GLU A 62 2.09 -4.44 -7.10
C GLU A 62 2.84 -3.62 -8.15
N LYS A 63 2.85 -4.07 -9.40
CA LYS A 63 3.59 -3.39 -10.48
C LYS A 63 3.13 -1.94 -10.65
N ARG A 64 1.81 -1.72 -10.62
CA ARG A 64 1.21 -0.39 -10.75
C ARG A 64 1.53 0.50 -9.55
N ALA A 65 1.47 -0.05 -8.34
CA ALA A 65 1.80 0.67 -7.12
C ALA A 65 3.26 1.11 -7.10
N VAL A 66 4.18 0.22 -7.47
CA VAL A 66 5.61 0.53 -7.58
C VAL A 66 5.86 1.63 -8.62
N GLU A 67 5.24 1.55 -9.80
CA GLU A 67 5.37 2.56 -10.86
C GLU A 67 4.93 3.94 -10.39
N GLN A 68 3.75 4.02 -9.76
CA GLN A 68 3.19 5.28 -9.28
C GLN A 68 4.03 5.87 -8.14
N LEU A 69 4.39 5.06 -7.13
CA LEU A 69 5.22 5.49 -6.01
C LEU A 69 6.62 5.93 -6.46
N ARG A 70 7.22 5.27 -7.45
CA ARG A 70 8.51 5.71 -8.05
C ARG A 70 8.38 7.05 -8.74
N THR A 71 7.32 7.25 -9.52
CA THR A 71 7.07 8.51 -10.22
C THR A 71 6.91 9.67 -9.24
N VAL A 72 6.18 9.44 -8.15
CA VAL A 72 5.99 10.41 -7.07
C VAL A 72 7.31 10.67 -6.33
N ALA A 73 8.04 9.63 -5.94
CA ALA A 73 9.33 9.78 -5.27
C ALA A 73 10.35 10.54 -6.14
N ALA A 74 10.36 10.31 -7.45
CA ALA A 74 11.21 11.02 -8.40
C ALA A 74 10.86 12.52 -8.50
N SER A 75 9.59 12.85 -8.33
CA SER A 75 9.09 14.23 -8.37
C SER A 75 9.37 15.03 -7.08
N ARG A 76 9.90 14.38 -6.02
CA ARG A 76 10.25 14.96 -4.72
C ARG A 76 9.22 15.94 -4.12
N PRO A 77 7.92 15.62 -4.06
CA PRO A 77 6.93 16.48 -3.42
C PRO A 77 7.18 16.55 -1.92
N SER A 78 7.53 17.74 -1.42
CA SER A 78 7.95 17.99 -0.04
C SER A 78 6.97 17.51 1.03
N HIS A 79 5.66 17.50 0.74
CA HIS A 79 4.63 17.08 1.70
C HIS A 79 4.48 15.55 1.82
N LEU A 80 5.03 14.76 0.89
CA LEU A 80 4.94 13.29 0.89
C LEU A 80 6.24 12.60 1.33
N LEU A 81 7.33 13.36 1.46
CA LEU A 81 8.59 12.83 1.96
C LEU A 81 8.45 12.41 3.43
N ALA A 82 9.12 11.32 3.78
CA ALA A 82 9.33 10.98 5.18
C ALA A 82 10.19 12.09 5.84
N ALA A 83 9.84 12.44 7.08
CA ALA A 83 10.54 13.46 7.86
C ALA A 83 11.84 12.93 8.46
#